data_AF-A0A2D0KQ43-F1
#
_entry.id   AF-A0A2D0KQ43-F1
#
_cell.length_a   1.000
_cell.length_b   1.000
_cell.length_c   1.000
_cell.angle_alpha   90.00
_cell.angle_beta   90.00
_cell.angle_gamma   90.00
#
_symmetry.space_group_name_H-M   'P 1'
#
loop_
_entity.id
_entity.type
_entity.pdbx_description
1 polymer ?
#
loop_
_entity_poly.entity_id
_entity_poly.type
_entity_poly.pdbx_seq_one_letter_code
_entity_poly.pdbx_strand_id
1 'polypeptide(L)'
;MSDKLIDTWIELHNSTSEEQKGKLFIEFLNLFHSSDFWLISPVSEEKGAYSFSIKEDPEFHFRPYIVAYLSEENPASWHNAESIDNNPDNLHQFGAEYLYYLIDEFQCDLVIYNGDNYIIFDQDTLTHIKNSAQTADDIPEERNEIYLPHNPQPFLTSDWGVILGAPYAYFNGWNCNDYSPEEDDAGLSSAWGIENRQDLVFQLFKLMVNGHAADYYKMRDELSELSKPEFDEILAGIQQSDMNAYDKQEIIWRYTMMYDNENDIQNIQYLAWDYVRFSMLCLNGCKLQYITEKEAKNWTLMLAPLLRMVYSGWDDLWYHFALTRWFWASTDEGWAECQSEYIGIIRALLNDPNSPTVAINWNSELPPIETHSFAQALTEVLAEQNPDAEVNFHEVHDAIREQVRADEP
;
A
#
# COMPACT_ATOMS: atom_id res chain seq x y z
N MET A 1 -14.66 21.91 -28.76
CA MET A 1 -13.82 21.86 -27.54
C MET A 1 -12.89 20.64 -27.52
N SER A 2 -13.24 19.55 -28.22
CA SER A 2 -12.52 18.26 -28.30
C SER A 2 -11.04 18.35 -28.71
N ASP A 3 -10.71 19.04 -29.79
CA ASP A 3 -9.33 19.11 -30.31
C ASP A 3 -8.40 19.85 -29.36
N LYS A 4 -8.95 20.86 -28.67
CA LYS A 4 -8.19 21.69 -27.75
C LYS A 4 -7.64 20.90 -26.56
N LEU A 5 -8.37 19.91 -26.05
CA LEU A 5 -7.89 19.07 -24.95
C LEU A 5 -6.66 18.25 -25.37
N ILE A 6 -6.75 17.59 -26.53
CA ILE A 6 -5.66 16.76 -27.07
C ILE A 6 -4.46 17.61 -27.46
N ASP A 7 -4.68 18.75 -28.13
CA ASP A 7 -3.62 19.67 -28.51
C ASP A 7 -2.88 20.23 -27.29
N THR A 8 -3.61 20.58 -26.22
CA THR A 8 -3.02 21.07 -24.97
C THR A 8 -2.15 19.99 -24.30
N TRP A 9 -2.60 18.73 -24.32
CA TRP A 9 -1.81 17.61 -23.80
C TRP A 9 -0.53 17.37 -24.60
N ILE A 10 -0.61 17.43 -25.94
CA ILE A 10 0.54 17.30 -26.83
C ILE A 10 1.52 18.47 -26.61
N GLU A 11 1.02 19.69 -26.49
CA GLU A 11 1.86 20.87 -26.24
C GLU A 11 2.56 20.80 -24.87
N LEU A 12 1.85 20.32 -23.83
CA LEU A 12 2.40 20.09 -22.50
C LEU A 12 3.65 19.18 -22.56
N HIS A 13 3.55 18.06 -23.27
CA HIS A 13 4.64 17.07 -23.36
C HIS A 13 5.81 17.53 -24.24
N ASN A 14 5.54 18.38 -25.23
CA ASN A 14 6.57 18.94 -26.09
C ASN A 14 7.22 20.22 -25.54
N SER A 15 6.64 20.82 -24.49
CA SER A 15 7.19 22.02 -23.89
C SER A 15 8.50 21.73 -23.13
N THR A 16 9.49 22.59 -23.33
CA THR A 16 10.79 22.51 -22.65
C THR A 16 10.93 23.48 -21.48
N SER A 17 9.90 24.31 -21.23
CA SER A 17 9.88 25.31 -20.15
C SER A 17 8.98 24.85 -19.01
N GLU A 18 9.51 24.75 -17.80
CA GLU A 18 8.74 24.36 -16.62
C GLU A 18 7.61 25.33 -16.28
N GLU A 19 7.80 26.64 -16.53
CA GLU A 19 6.73 27.63 -16.34
C GLU A 19 5.59 27.44 -17.36
N GLN A 20 5.94 27.08 -18.60
CA GLN A 20 4.95 26.82 -19.65
C GLN A 20 4.23 25.49 -19.42
N LYS A 21 4.94 24.44 -18.97
CA LYS A 21 4.34 23.17 -18.57
C LYS A 21 3.31 23.35 -17.46
N GLY A 22 3.62 24.11 -16.42
CA GLY A 22 2.67 24.37 -15.33
C GLY A 22 1.37 25.03 -15.82
N LYS A 23 1.47 26.01 -16.75
CA LYS A 23 0.30 26.67 -17.34
C LYS A 23 -0.52 25.72 -18.23
N LEU A 24 0.15 24.96 -19.09
CA LEU A 24 -0.49 24.00 -19.98
C LEU A 24 -1.15 22.86 -19.21
N PHE A 25 -0.56 22.43 -18.09
CA PHE A 25 -1.13 21.40 -17.22
C PHE A 25 -2.42 21.88 -16.55
N ILE A 26 -2.45 23.10 -16.01
CA ILE A 26 -3.67 23.69 -15.43
C ILE A 26 -4.74 23.88 -16.51
N GLU A 27 -4.37 24.35 -17.70
CA GLU A 27 -5.31 24.48 -18.83
C GLU A 27 -5.88 23.12 -19.23
N PHE A 28 -5.05 22.09 -19.31
CA PHE A 28 -5.46 20.73 -19.58
C PHE A 28 -6.44 20.20 -18.52
N LEU A 29 -6.14 20.35 -17.23
CA LEU A 29 -7.01 19.90 -16.13
C LEU A 29 -8.40 20.54 -16.22
N ASN A 30 -8.46 21.85 -16.43
CA ASN A 30 -9.72 22.57 -16.57
C ASN A 30 -10.52 22.06 -17.78
N LEU A 31 -9.86 21.88 -18.92
CA LEU A 31 -10.51 21.34 -20.12
C LEU A 31 -11.01 19.91 -19.89
N PHE A 32 -10.21 19.06 -19.24
CA PHE A 32 -10.53 17.66 -18.97
C PHE A 32 -11.78 17.55 -18.11
N HIS A 33 -11.82 18.28 -16.98
CA HIS A 33 -12.93 18.25 -16.04
C HIS A 33 -14.20 18.97 -16.52
N SER A 34 -14.06 19.93 -17.45
CA SER A 34 -15.22 20.58 -18.08
C SER A 34 -15.79 19.81 -19.28
N SER A 35 -15.11 18.74 -19.71
CA SER A 35 -15.51 17.97 -20.88
C SER A 35 -16.45 16.83 -20.49
N ASP A 36 -17.43 16.58 -21.36
CA ASP A 36 -18.21 15.37 -21.33
C ASP A 36 -17.59 14.32 -22.24
N PHE A 37 -17.65 13.07 -21.80
CA PHE A 37 -17.08 11.93 -22.51
C PHE A 37 -18.16 10.92 -22.84
N TRP A 38 -18.15 10.43 -24.08
CA TRP A 38 -19.05 9.37 -24.51
C TRP A 38 -18.38 8.02 -24.38
N LEU A 39 -19.05 7.06 -23.76
CA LEU A 39 -18.58 5.68 -23.58
C LEU A 39 -19.61 4.71 -24.13
N ILE A 40 -19.13 3.58 -24.64
CA ILE A 40 -19.98 2.49 -25.15
C ILE A 40 -20.19 1.48 -24.02
N SER A 41 -21.46 1.32 -23.60
CA SER A 41 -21.86 0.34 -22.60
C SER A 41 -23.21 -0.28 -22.96
N PRO A 42 -23.33 -1.62 -23.10
CA PRO A 42 -24.63 -2.28 -23.01
C PRO A 42 -25.30 -2.07 -21.65
N VAL A 43 -26.61 -1.81 -21.67
CA VAL A 43 -27.43 -1.77 -20.44
C VAL A 43 -27.60 -3.21 -19.94
N SER A 44 -27.24 -3.46 -18.68
CA SER A 44 -27.39 -4.78 -18.06
C SER A 44 -28.87 -5.11 -17.78
N GLU A 45 -29.19 -6.38 -17.53
CA GLU A 45 -30.56 -6.80 -17.19
C GLU A 45 -31.04 -6.18 -15.86
N GLU A 46 -30.11 -5.68 -15.03
CA GLU A 46 -30.41 -4.90 -13.84
C GLU A 46 -30.61 -3.42 -14.19
N LYS A 47 -31.78 -2.88 -13.81
CA LYS A 47 -32.15 -1.50 -14.12
C LYS A 47 -31.10 -0.50 -13.61
N GLY A 48 -30.42 0.17 -14.54
CA GLY A 48 -29.48 1.25 -14.25
C GLY A 48 -28.03 0.82 -14.07
N ALA A 49 -27.72 -0.48 -14.25
CA ALA A 49 -26.35 -0.97 -14.29
C ALA A 49 -25.81 -0.96 -15.73
N TYR A 50 -24.61 -0.40 -15.88
CA TYR A 50 -23.88 -0.27 -17.14
C TYR A 50 -22.76 -1.31 -17.15
N SER A 51 -22.52 -1.98 -18.28
CA SER A 51 -21.33 -2.80 -18.46
C SER A 51 -20.51 -2.26 -19.62
N PHE A 52 -19.20 -2.11 -19.43
CA PHE A 52 -18.32 -1.45 -20.40
C PHE A 52 -17.47 -2.49 -21.12
N SER A 53 -17.26 -2.27 -22.42
CA SER A 53 -16.36 -3.13 -23.20
C SER A 53 -14.92 -2.70 -22.97
N ILE A 54 -14.16 -3.57 -22.32
CA ILE A 54 -12.70 -3.47 -22.26
C ILE A 54 -12.15 -3.97 -23.60
N LYS A 55 -11.27 -3.19 -24.23
CA LYS A 55 -10.62 -3.57 -25.48
C LYS A 55 -9.23 -4.13 -25.18
N GLU A 56 -8.88 -5.19 -25.87
CA GLU A 56 -7.52 -5.73 -25.93
C GLU A 56 -6.96 -5.35 -27.32
N ASP A 57 -5.83 -4.65 -27.38
CA ASP A 57 -5.16 -4.34 -28.65
C ASP A 57 -4.04 -5.36 -28.92
N PRO A 58 -4.08 -6.08 -30.05
CA PRO A 58 -3.03 -7.04 -30.39
C PRO A 58 -1.73 -6.42 -30.94
N GLU A 59 -1.64 -5.12 -31.26
CA GLU A 59 -0.45 -4.59 -31.96
C GLU A 59 0.35 -3.46 -31.29
N PHE A 60 -0.19 -2.55 -30.44
CA PHE A 60 0.66 -1.45 -29.91
C PHE A 60 0.37 -0.93 -28.49
N HIS A 61 -0.55 -1.54 -27.73
CA HIS A 61 -0.76 -1.21 -26.31
C HIS A 61 -1.10 -2.48 -25.53
N PHE A 62 -0.27 -2.83 -24.54
CA PHE A 62 -0.26 -4.16 -23.91
C PHE A 62 -1.21 -4.29 -22.71
N ARG A 63 -1.91 -3.22 -22.34
CA ARG A 63 -2.83 -3.20 -21.20
C ARG A 63 -4.28 -3.11 -21.69
N PRO A 64 -5.23 -3.76 -21.00
CA PRO A 64 -6.64 -3.58 -21.29
C PRO A 64 -7.01 -2.11 -21.12
N TYR A 65 -7.93 -1.58 -21.94
CA TYR A 65 -8.32 -0.18 -21.87
C TYR A 65 -9.80 0.08 -22.18
N ILE A 66 -10.28 1.21 -21.67
CA ILE A 66 -11.59 1.79 -22.01
C ILE A 66 -11.39 2.96 -22.96
N VAL A 67 -12.27 3.07 -23.97
CA VAL A 67 -12.26 4.21 -24.91
C VAL A 67 -13.35 5.21 -24.55
N ALA A 68 -12.94 6.44 -24.28
CA ALA A 68 -13.80 7.61 -24.10
C ALA A 68 -13.71 8.52 -25.34
N TYR A 69 -14.87 8.89 -25.90
CA TYR A 69 -14.93 9.74 -27.10
C TYR A 69 -15.21 11.20 -26.70
N LEU A 70 -14.35 12.12 -27.16
CA LEU A 70 -14.46 13.57 -26.93
C LEU A 70 -15.34 14.22 -27.99
N SER A 71 -16.60 14.52 -27.69
CA SER A 71 -17.46 15.19 -28.66
C SER A 71 -18.61 15.97 -28.04
N GLU A 72 -18.88 17.16 -28.59
CA GLU A 72 -20.11 17.94 -28.33
C GLU A 72 -21.34 17.33 -29.05
N GLU A 73 -21.12 16.50 -30.08
CA GLU A 73 -22.15 15.80 -30.84
C GLU A 73 -22.04 14.28 -30.66
N ASN A 74 -23.14 13.54 -30.84
CA ASN A 74 -23.11 12.08 -30.72
C ASN A 74 -22.06 11.46 -31.68
N PRO A 75 -21.07 10.69 -31.16
CA PRO A 75 -19.97 10.12 -31.96
C PRO A 75 -20.44 9.04 -32.95
N ALA A 76 -21.72 8.65 -32.96
CA ALA A 76 -22.34 7.82 -34.00
C ALA A 76 -22.27 8.41 -35.43
N SER A 77 -21.82 9.66 -35.57
CA SER A 77 -21.56 10.30 -36.86
C SER A 77 -20.13 10.06 -37.39
N TRP A 78 -19.23 9.44 -36.62
CA TRP A 78 -17.83 9.27 -36.98
C TRP A 78 -17.60 7.99 -37.78
N HIS A 79 -17.21 8.14 -39.05
CA HIS A 79 -17.09 7.05 -40.03
C HIS A 79 -16.06 5.95 -39.71
N ASN A 80 -15.28 6.06 -38.63
CA ASN A 80 -14.18 5.15 -38.29
C ASN A 80 -14.30 4.46 -36.91
N ALA A 81 -15.38 4.68 -36.16
CA ALA A 81 -15.55 3.97 -34.90
C ALA A 81 -16.14 2.58 -35.18
N GLU A 82 -15.28 1.61 -35.50
CA GLU A 82 -15.64 0.23 -35.89
C GLU A 82 -16.60 -0.51 -34.92
N SER A 83 -16.83 0.03 -33.71
CA SER A 83 -17.78 -0.51 -32.73
C SER A 83 -19.10 0.26 -32.57
N ILE A 84 -19.28 1.44 -33.17
CA ILE A 84 -20.47 2.31 -32.93
C ILE A 84 -21.61 2.02 -33.91
N ASP A 85 -21.30 1.57 -35.14
CA ASP A 85 -22.30 1.34 -36.21
C ASP A 85 -23.38 0.28 -35.88
N ASN A 86 -23.21 -0.51 -34.82
CA ASN A 86 -24.11 -1.61 -34.50
C ASN A 86 -25.13 -1.34 -33.37
N ASN A 87 -24.98 -0.27 -32.56
CA ASN A 87 -26.01 0.11 -31.58
C ASN A 87 -25.76 1.51 -30.94
N PRO A 88 -26.31 2.60 -31.52
CA PRO A 88 -26.17 3.94 -30.94
C PRO A 88 -26.85 4.10 -29.57
N ASP A 89 -27.76 3.19 -29.22
CA ASP A 89 -28.48 3.18 -27.93
C ASP A 89 -27.59 2.81 -26.72
N ASN A 90 -26.36 2.33 -26.97
CA ASN A 90 -25.38 1.96 -25.94
C ASN A 90 -24.36 3.07 -25.65
N LEU A 91 -24.53 4.26 -26.23
CA LEU A 91 -23.66 5.40 -25.94
C LEU A 91 -24.20 6.20 -24.75
N HIS A 92 -23.36 6.35 -23.74
CA HIS A 92 -23.68 7.08 -22.52
C HIS A 92 -22.64 8.17 -22.27
N GLN A 93 -23.12 9.33 -21.83
CA GLN A 93 -22.30 10.50 -21.57
C GLN A 93 -21.96 10.56 -20.08
N PHE A 94 -20.69 10.77 -19.77
CA PHE A 94 -20.16 10.82 -18.41
C PHE A 94 -19.18 11.98 -18.25
N GLY A 95 -19.11 12.55 -17.05
CA GLY A 95 -18.07 13.50 -16.68
C GLY A 95 -16.74 12.80 -16.38
N ALA A 96 -15.66 13.58 -16.32
CA ALA A 96 -14.31 13.10 -16.01
C ALA A 96 -14.23 12.33 -14.68
N GLU A 97 -15.04 12.73 -13.69
CA GLU A 97 -15.10 12.10 -12.37
C GLU A 97 -15.49 10.62 -12.43
N TYR A 98 -16.36 10.26 -13.37
CA TYR A 98 -16.81 8.89 -13.54
C TYR A 98 -15.76 8.05 -14.27
N LEU A 99 -14.93 8.66 -15.12
CA LEU A 99 -13.83 7.96 -15.77
C LEU A 99 -12.80 7.47 -14.75
N TYR A 100 -12.50 8.27 -13.71
CA TYR A 100 -11.61 7.80 -12.64
C TYR A 100 -12.16 6.58 -11.93
N TYR A 101 -13.47 6.56 -11.65
CA TYR A 101 -14.13 5.42 -11.04
C TYR A 101 -14.07 4.18 -11.93
N LEU A 102 -14.38 4.32 -13.22
CA LEU A 102 -14.34 3.19 -14.15
C LEU A 102 -12.94 2.60 -14.32
N ILE A 103 -11.91 3.45 -14.40
CA ILE A 103 -10.54 2.99 -14.56
C ILE A 103 -10.05 2.25 -13.32
N ASP A 104 -10.44 2.71 -12.13
CA ASP A 104 -10.16 2.05 -10.86
C ASP A 104 -10.93 0.73 -10.74
N GLU A 105 -12.23 0.72 -11.06
CA GLU A 105 -13.08 -0.48 -11.02
C GLU A 105 -12.57 -1.57 -11.98
N PHE A 106 -12.23 -1.19 -13.22
CA PHE A 106 -11.85 -2.14 -14.27
C PHE A 106 -10.34 -2.38 -14.37
N GLN A 107 -9.54 -1.72 -13.54
CA GLN A 107 -8.07 -1.83 -13.50
C GLN A 107 -7.44 -1.81 -14.90
N CYS A 108 -7.78 -0.78 -15.68
CA CYS A 108 -7.43 -0.67 -17.11
C CYS A 108 -6.89 0.73 -17.45
N ASP A 109 -6.33 0.92 -18.64
CA ASP A 109 -5.90 2.25 -19.09
C ASP A 109 -7.06 3.01 -19.75
N LEU A 110 -6.96 4.34 -19.85
CA LEU A 110 -7.98 5.16 -20.53
C LEU A 110 -7.44 5.69 -21.85
N VAL A 111 -8.17 5.40 -22.93
CA VAL A 111 -7.91 6.00 -24.24
C VAL A 111 -8.96 7.05 -24.52
N ILE A 112 -8.52 8.29 -24.74
CA ILE A 112 -9.41 9.39 -25.12
C ILE A 112 -9.24 9.68 -26.59
N TYR A 113 -10.31 9.53 -27.37
CA TYR A 113 -10.30 9.66 -28.82
C TYR A 113 -11.23 10.77 -29.30
N ASN A 114 -10.76 11.62 -30.22
CA ASN A 114 -11.57 12.70 -30.81
C ASN A 114 -12.01 12.45 -32.26
N GLY A 115 -11.73 11.27 -32.83
CA GLY A 115 -12.04 10.94 -34.23
C GLY A 115 -10.81 10.94 -35.15
N ASP A 116 -9.78 11.73 -34.83
CA ASP A 116 -8.55 11.82 -35.64
C ASP A 116 -7.28 11.49 -34.84
N ASN A 117 -7.27 11.77 -33.54
CA ASN A 117 -6.15 11.57 -32.61
C ASN A 117 -6.63 10.92 -31.30
N TYR A 118 -5.67 10.38 -30.54
CA TYR A 118 -5.93 9.85 -29.21
C TYR A 118 -4.86 10.25 -28.18
N ILE A 119 -5.26 10.25 -26.91
CA ILE A 119 -4.37 10.25 -25.75
C ILE A 119 -4.56 8.91 -25.02
N ILE A 120 -3.48 8.31 -24.54
CA ILE A 120 -3.53 7.20 -23.60
C ILE A 120 -3.12 7.74 -22.23
N PHE A 121 -3.94 7.48 -21.23
CA PHE A 121 -3.54 7.63 -19.84
C PHE A 121 -3.42 6.26 -19.21
N ASP A 122 -2.21 5.94 -18.78
CA ASP A 122 -2.04 4.86 -17.81
C ASP A 122 -2.65 5.26 -16.45
N GLN A 123 -2.85 4.26 -15.60
CA GLN A 123 -3.45 4.44 -14.29
C GLN A 123 -2.69 5.46 -13.41
N ASP A 124 -1.35 5.48 -13.49
CA ASP A 124 -0.51 6.41 -12.72
C ASP A 124 -0.73 7.86 -13.16
N THR A 125 -0.80 8.09 -14.47
CA THR A 125 -1.04 9.40 -15.06
C THR A 125 -2.45 9.87 -14.72
N LEU A 126 -3.47 9.02 -14.81
CA LEU A 126 -4.83 9.37 -14.40
C LEU A 126 -4.94 9.66 -12.92
N THR A 127 -4.25 8.89 -12.07
CA THR A 127 -4.21 9.13 -10.64
C THR A 127 -3.56 10.47 -10.35
N HIS A 128 -2.48 10.81 -11.05
CA HIS A 128 -1.85 12.12 -10.93
C HIS A 128 -2.78 13.26 -11.38
N ILE A 129 -3.52 13.08 -12.48
CA ILE A 129 -4.51 14.05 -12.98
C ILE A 129 -5.65 14.21 -11.96
N LYS A 130 -6.22 13.11 -11.45
CA LYS A 130 -7.26 13.09 -10.41
C LYS A 130 -6.84 13.88 -9.18
N ASN A 131 -5.63 13.58 -8.68
CA ASN A 131 -5.07 14.24 -7.50
C ASN A 131 -4.77 15.72 -7.76
N SER A 132 -4.37 16.07 -8.99
CA SER A 132 -4.07 17.46 -9.35
C SER A 132 -5.33 18.30 -9.55
N ALA A 133 -6.41 17.74 -10.09
CA ALA A 133 -7.69 18.43 -10.24
C ALA A 133 -8.32 18.79 -8.90
N GLN A 134 -8.13 17.95 -7.88
CA GLN A 134 -8.54 18.21 -6.50
C GLN A 134 -7.83 19.42 -5.87
N THR A 135 -6.77 19.96 -6.50
CA THR A 135 -6.02 21.12 -6.01
C THR A 135 -6.36 22.45 -6.70
N ALA A 136 -7.22 22.46 -7.74
CA ALA A 136 -7.37 23.61 -8.65
C ALA A 136 -8.58 24.54 -8.41
N ASP A 137 -9.59 24.16 -7.61
CA ASP A 137 -10.77 25.00 -7.32
C ASP A 137 -10.80 25.48 -5.85
N ASP A 138 -10.45 26.75 -5.60
CA ASP A 138 -10.50 27.41 -4.29
C ASP A 138 -11.92 27.88 -3.92
N ILE A 139 -12.65 27.21 -2.99
CA ILE A 139 -13.37 27.70 -1.76
C ILE A 139 -13.96 26.47 -1.00
N PRO A 140 -13.92 26.33 0.35
CA PRO A 140 -12.86 26.53 1.34
C PRO A 140 -12.44 25.22 2.05
N GLU A 141 -11.17 25.11 2.44
CA GLU A 141 -10.59 24.17 3.43
C GLU A 141 -11.33 22.84 3.68
N GLU A 142 -11.00 21.84 2.87
CA GLU A 142 -10.47 20.58 3.40
C GLU A 142 -9.40 20.14 2.42
N ARG A 143 -8.16 20.58 2.67
CA ARG A 143 -7.04 19.73 2.25
C ARG A 143 -7.38 18.37 2.88
N ASN A 144 -7.41 17.29 2.11
CA ASN A 144 -7.09 15.98 2.67
C ASN A 144 -5.60 15.97 3.09
N GLU A 145 -5.18 17.01 3.84
CA GLU A 145 -4.11 16.89 4.81
C GLU A 145 -4.62 15.80 5.73
N ILE A 146 -4.00 14.63 5.65
CA ILE A 146 -4.12 13.65 6.71
C ILE A 146 -3.57 14.34 7.95
N TYR A 147 -4.48 14.88 8.76
CA TYR A 147 -4.15 15.52 10.00
C TYR A 147 -3.76 14.42 10.97
N LEU A 148 -2.48 14.40 11.31
CA LEU A 148 -2.00 13.61 12.43
C LEU A 148 -2.77 14.09 13.68
N PRO A 149 -3.47 13.22 14.44
CA PRO A 149 -4.08 13.58 15.70
C PRO A 149 -3.10 14.35 16.57
N HIS A 150 -3.60 15.40 17.21
CA HIS A 150 -2.77 16.19 18.12
C HIS A 150 -2.23 15.29 19.22
N ASN A 151 -0.90 15.28 19.40
CA ASN A 151 -0.27 14.53 20.46
C ASN A 151 -0.12 15.38 21.72
N PRO A 152 -0.88 15.12 22.80
CA PRO A 152 -0.71 15.84 24.05
C PRO A 152 0.55 15.41 24.82
N GLN A 153 1.16 14.27 24.48
CA GLN A 153 2.32 13.71 25.17
C GLN A 153 3.60 13.94 24.37
N PRO A 154 4.69 14.45 24.99
CA PRO A 154 5.97 14.56 24.31
C PRO A 154 6.58 13.19 24.03
N PHE A 155 7.26 13.05 22.90
CA PHE A 155 8.06 11.88 22.58
C PHE A 155 9.40 11.91 23.33
N LEU A 156 9.77 10.78 23.93
CA LEU A 156 11.04 10.54 24.61
C LEU A 156 11.89 9.57 23.78
N THR A 157 13.22 9.58 23.88
CA THR A 157 14.07 8.66 23.10
C THR A 157 13.76 7.18 23.32
N SER A 158 13.15 6.80 24.45
CA SER A 158 12.60 5.46 24.69
C SER A 158 11.44 5.07 23.77
N ASP A 159 10.81 6.04 23.13
CA ASP A 159 9.67 5.86 22.23
C ASP A 159 10.12 5.58 20.79
N TRP A 160 11.43 5.54 20.50
CA TRP A 160 11.95 5.27 19.15
C TRP A 160 11.33 3.99 18.56
N GLY A 161 11.24 2.92 19.36
CA GLY A 161 10.66 1.65 18.91
C GLY A 161 9.18 1.75 18.56
N VAL A 162 8.39 2.54 19.29
CA VAL A 162 6.94 2.62 19.04
C VAL A 162 6.59 3.47 17.82
N ILE A 163 7.51 4.34 17.38
CA ILE A 163 7.37 5.11 16.14
C ILE A 163 7.30 4.17 14.93
N LEU A 164 7.96 2.99 14.96
CA LEU A 164 7.89 2.00 13.88
C LEU A 164 6.44 1.73 13.46
N GLY A 165 5.55 1.52 14.44
CA GLY A 165 4.13 1.25 14.27
C GLY A 165 3.25 2.47 14.00
N ALA A 166 3.83 3.67 13.83
CA ALA A 166 3.05 4.89 13.63
C ALA A 166 2.06 4.81 12.45
N PRO A 167 2.40 4.27 11.26
CA PRO A 167 1.42 4.19 10.18
C PRO A 167 0.12 3.48 10.59
N TYR A 168 0.21 2.39 11.37
CA TYR A 168 -0.97 1.70 11.91
C TYR A 168 -1.69 2.50 13.00
N ALA A 169 -0.96 3.11 13.94
CA ALA A 169 -1.58 3.88 15.02
C ALA A 169 -2.40 5.05 14.44
N TYR A 170 -1.80 5.79 13.51
CA TYR A 170 -2.41 6.95 12.87
C TYR A 170 -3.55 6.58 11.94
N PHE A 171 -3.49 5.43 11.24
CA PHE A 171 -4.61 4.88 10.47
C PHE A 171 -5.82 4.60 11.36
N ASN A 172 -5.60 4.16 12.60
CA ASN A 172 -6.66 3.93 13.58
C ASN A 172 -7.03 5.21 14.39
N GLY A 173 -6.51 6.38 14.00
CA GLY A 173 -6.81 7.66 14.65
C GLY A 173 -6.10 7.89 15.98
N TRP A 174 -5.03 7.16 16.28
CA TRP A 174 -4.28 7.25 17.54
C TRP A 174 -2.86 7.80 17.35
N ASN A 175 -2.31 8.36 18.43
CA ASN A 175 -0.87 8.62 18.52
C ASN A 175 -0.13 7.32 18.87
N CYS A 176 1.05 7.11 18.30
CA CYS A 176 1.85 5.90 18.55
C CYS A 176 2.41 5.76 19.99
N ASN A 177 2.34 6.81 20.80
CA ASN A 177 2.66 6.81 22.23
C ASN A 177 1.42 7.01 23.14
N ASP A 178 0.21 6.77 22.62
CA ASP A 178 -1.01 6.75 23.42
C ASP A 178 -1.32 5.33 23.93
N TYR A 179 -1.03 5.09 25.21
CA TYR A 179 -1.24 3.81 25.88
C TYR A 179 -2.56 3.76 26.68
N SER A 180 -3.47 4.72 26.44
CA SER A 180 -4.75 4.77 27.16
C SER A 180 -5.52 3.46 26.95
N PRO A 181 -6.05 2.82 28.01
CA PRO A 181 -6.73 1.55 27.87
C PRO A 181 -7.95 1.62 26.94
N GLU A 182 -8.17 0.56 26.17
CA GLU A 182 -9.35 0.38 25.30
C GLU A 182 -10.10 -0.90 25.70
N GLU A 183 -11.42 -0.91 25.53
CA GLU A 183 -12.24 -2.13 25.71
C GLU A 183 -12.37 -2.94 24.40
N ASP A 184 -12.17 -2.30 23.25
CA ASP A 184 -12.20 -2.92 21.93
C ASP A 184 -10.83 -3.54 21.61
N ASP A 185 -10.81 -4.81 21.21
CA ASP A 185 -9.59 -5.53 20.85
C ASP A 185 -9.06 -5.17 19.46
N ALA A 186 -9.76 -4.29 18.73
CA ALA A 186 -9.40 -3.81 17.40
C ALA A 186 -9.14 -4.96 16.40
N GLY A 187 -9.83 -6.10 16.59
CA GLY A 187 -9.68 -7.28 15.74
C GLY A 187 -8.43 -8.13 16.04
N LEU A 188 -7.75 -7.93 17.17
CA LEU A 188 -6.63 -8.78 17.60
C LEU A 188 -7.02 -10.25 17.73
N SER A 189 -8.17 -10.56 18.35
CA SER A 189 -8.64 -11.95 18.45
C SER A 189 -8.97 -12.52 17.07
N SER A 190 -9.74 -11.80 16.26
CA SER A 190 -10.23 -12.31 14.98
C SER A 190 -9.16 -12.41 13.88
N ALA A 191 -8.26 -11.42 13.79
CA ALA A 191 -7.24 -11.36 12.74
C ALA A 191 -5.89 -11.97 13.16
N TRP A 192 -5.57 -11.97 14.45
CA TRP A 192 -4.27 -12.44 14.95
C TRP A 192 -4.38 -13.63 15.91
N GLY A 193 -5.57 -14.00 16.38
CA GLY A 193 -5.75 -15.02 17.41
C GLY A 193 -5.11 -14.62 18.74
N ILE A 194 -5.08 -13.32 19.05
CA ILE A 194 -4.50 -12.80 20.30
C ILE A 194 -5.63 -12.46 21.27
N GLU A 195 -5.77 -13.24 22.35
CA GLU A 195 -6.81 -13.02 23.37
C GLU A 195 -6.23 -12.70 24.75
N ASN A 196 -4.91 -12.84 24.90
CA ASN A 196 -4.21 -12.66 26.17
C ASN A 196 -2.72 -12.36 25.96
N ARG A 197 -2.01 -12.17 27.08
CA ARG A 197 -0.57 -11.91 27.11
C ARG A 197 0.26 -13.02 26.48
N GLN A 198 -0.08 -14.29 26.71
CA GLN A 198 0.70 -15.41 26.16
C GLN A 198 0.62 -15.44 24.63
N ASP A 199 -0.58 -15.26 24.07
CA ASP A 199 -0.78 -15.21 22.62
C ASP A 199 -0.02 -14.04 21.99
N LEU A 200 -0.07 -12.86 22.63
CA LEU A 200 0.66 -11.68 22.19
C LEU A 200 2.18 -11.92 22.17
N VAL A 201 2.75 -12.40 23.27
CA VAL A 201 4.19 -12.66 23.37
C VAL A 201 4.63 -13.69 22.33
N PHE A 202 3.83 -14.74 22.11
CA PHE A 202 4.12 -15.73 21.08
C PHE A 202 4.03 -15.16 19.66
N GLN A 203 3.06 -14.30 19.38
CA GLN A 203 2.93 -13.63 18.08
C GLN A 203 4.08 -12.66 17.80
N LEU A 204 4.50 -11.88 18.81
CA LEU A 204 5.70 -11.04 18.74
C LEU A 204 6.96 -11.87 18.44
N PHE A 205 7.11 -13.03 19.11
CA PHE A 205 8.19 -13.96 18.81
C PHE A 205 8.13 -14.47 17.38
N LYS A 206 6.97 -14.91 16.89
CA LYS A 206 6.80 -15.36 15.49
C LYS A 206 7.20 -14.29 14.48
N LEU A 207 6.80 -13.03 14.69
CA LEU A 207 7.23 -11.93 13.82
C LEU A 207 8.74 -11.73 13.80
N MET A 208 9.45 -12.03 14.90
CA MET A 208 10.91 -11.91 14.93
C MET A 208 11.65 -13.04 14.22
N VAL A 209 11.20 -14.29 14.36
CA VAL A 209 11.96 -15.45 13.88
C VAL A 209 11.40 -16.09 12.61
N ASN A 210 10.11 -15.90 12.34
CA ASN A 210 9.40 -16.55 11.23
C ASN A 210 8.20 -15.70 10.78
N GLY A 211 8.45 -14.40 10.56
CA GLY A 211 7.51 -13.49 9.93
C GLY A 211 7.48 -13.67 8.40
N HIS A 212 6.64 -12.89 7.72
CA HIS A 212 6.46 -13.04 6.27
C HIS A 212 7.66 -12.56 5.46
N ALA A 213 8.56 -11.76 6.05
CA ALA A 213 9.77 -11.36 5.38
C ALA A 213 10.61 -12.57 4.95
N ALA A 214 10.67 -13.63 5.76
CA ALA A 214 11.40 -14.85 5.43
C ALA A 214 10.82 -15.56 4.20
N ASP A 215 9.49 -15.66 4.11
CA ASP A 215 8.81 -16.26 2.97
C ASP A 215 9.03 -15.43 1.69
N TYR A 216 9.06 -14.12 1.80
CA TYR A 216 9.28 -13.22 0.66
C TYR A 216 10.73 -13.20 0.18
N TYR A 217 11.72 -13.25 1.08
CA TYR A 217 13.10 -13.43 0.66
C TYR A 217 13.28 -14.76 -0.05
N LYS A 218 12.70 -15.84 0.47
CA LYS A 218 12.74 -17.15 -0.18
C LYS A 218 12.07 -17.11 -1.55
N MET A 219 10.87 -16.52 -1.65
CA MET A 219 10.15 -16.37 -2.91
C MET A 219 10.97 -15.58 -3.93
N ARG A 220 11.57 -14.46 -3.53
CA ARG A 220 12.45 -13.67 -4.39
C ARG A 220 13.61 -14.52 -4.90
N ASP A 221 14.35 -15.16 -3.99
CA ASP A 221 15.55 -15.92 -4.34
C ASP A 221 15.22 -17.13 -5.25
N GLU A 222 14.02 -17.70 -5.13
CA GLU A 222 13.53 -18.77 -6.00
C GLU A 222 13.09 -18.27 -7.38
N LEU A 223 12.45 -17.10 -7.46
CA LEU A 223 11.81 -16.62 -8.69
C LEU A 223 12.69 -15.70 -9.56
N SER A 224 13.62 -14.95 -8.96
CA SER A 224 14.40 -13.92 -9.69
C SER A 224 15.34 -14.50 -10.75
N GLU A 225 15.73 -15.77 -10.61
CA GLU A 225 16.69 -16.44 -11.50
C GLU A 225 16.02 -17.40 -12.50
N LEU A 226 14.68 -17.50 -12.51
CA LEU A 226 13.98 -18.45 -13.38
C LEU A 226 13.93 -17.98 -14.83
N SER A 227 14.06 -18.94 -15.75
CA SER A 227 13.67 -18.69 -17.14
C SER A 227 12.15 -18.64 -17.28
N LYS A 228 11.66 -17.92 -18.31
CA LYS A 228 10.22 -17.82 -18.59
C LYS A 228 9.51 -19.18 -18.69
N PRO A 229 10.07 -20.21 -19.37
CA PRO A 229 9.45 -21.53 -19.39
C PRO A 229 9.34 -22.21 -18.02
N GLU A 230 10.33 -22.07 -17.15
CA GLU A 230 10.30 -22.63 -15.79
C GLU A 230 9.24 -21.91 -14.94
N PHE A 231 9.16 -20.58 -15.05
CA PHE A 231 8.14 -19.79 -14.39
C PHE A 231 6.72 -20.17 -14.84
N ASP A 232 6.50 -20.31 -16.15
CA ASP A 232 5.20 -20.70 -16.70
C ASP A 232 4.80 -22.13 -16.26
N GLU A 233 5.76 -23.05 -16.10
CA GLU A 233 5.52 -24.40 -15.56
C GLU A 233 5.06 -24.34 -14.09
N ILE A 234 5.68 -23.49 -13.27
CA ILE A 234 5.27 -23.27 -11.87
C ILE A 234 3.83 -22.72 -11.82
N LEU A 235 3.51 -21.70 -12.60
CA LEU A 235 2.16 -21.12 -12.65
C LEU A 235 1.11 -22.16 -13.08
N ALA A 236 1.42 -22.96 -14.12
CA ALA A 236 0.54 -24.04 -14.56
C ALA A 236 0.32 -25.09 -13.46
N GLY A 237 1.36 -25.41 -12.69
CA GLY A 237 1.27 -26.29 -11.52
C GLY A 237 0.34 -25.75 -10.43
N ILE A 238 0.44 -24.45 -10.11
CA ILE A 238 -0.43 -23.80 -9.12
C ILE A 238 -1.90 -23.81 -9.60
N GLN A 239 -2.14 -23.51 -10.88
CA GLN A 239 -3.49 -23.54 -11.46
C GLN A 239 -4.14 -24.92 -11.36
N GLN A 240 -3.35 -25.98 -11.53
CA GLN A 240 -3.80 -27.38 -11.48
C GLN A 240 -3.88 -27.97 -10.06
N SER A 241 -3.38 -27.27 -9.03
CA SER A 241 -3.42 -27.75 -7.64
C SER A 241 -4.84 -27.88 -7.09
N ASP A 242 -5.00 -28.58 -5.95
CA ASP A 242 -6.29 -28.72 -5.25
C ASP A 242 -6.64 -27.51 -4.36
N MET A 243 -5.87 -26.42 -4.44
CA MET A 243 -6.09 -25.20 -3.65
C MET A 243 -7.40 -24.51 -4.04
N ASN A 244 -7.97 -23.73 -3.11
CA ASN A 244 -9.17 -22.95 -3.41
C ASN A 244 -8.82 -21.82 -4.43
N ALA A 245 -9.84 -21.31 -5.13
CA ALA A 245 -9.63 -20.34 -6.20
C ALA A 245 -9.00 -19.01 -5.75
N TYR A 246 -9.35 -18.56 -4.54
CA TYR A 246 -8.82 -17.32 -3.96
C TYR A 246 -7.33 -17.47 -3.64
N ASP A 247 -6.93 -18.52 -2.92
CA ASP A 247 -5.52 -18.75 -2.59
C ASP A 247 -4.67 -18.91 -3.86
N LYS A 248 -5.20 -19.56 -4.90
CA LYS A 248 -4.52 -19.68 -6.20
C LYS A 248 -4.28 -18.31 -6.81
N GLN A 249 -5.30 -17.46 -6.84
CA GLN A 249 -5.20 -16.12 -7.41
C GLN A 249 -4.16 -15.28 -6.66
N GLU A 250 -4.17 -15.30 -5.34
CA GLU A 250 -3.23 -14.54 -4.50
C GLU A 250 -1.78 -15.03 -4.68
N ILE A 251 -1.56 -16.35 -4.80
CA ILE A 251 -0.23 -16.92 -5.06
C ILE A 251 0.23 -16.58 -6.49
N ILE A 252 -0.61 -16.79 -7.49
CA ILE A 252 -0.27 -16.48 -8.90
C ILE A 252 0.06 -14.99 -9.05
N TRP A 253 -0.71 -14.11 -8.40
CA TRP A 253 -0.44 -12.67 -8.42
C TRP A 253 0.94 -12.38 -7.81
N ARG A 254 1.23 -12.87 -6.59
CA ARG A 254 2.52 -12.62 -5.91
C ARG A 254 3.70 -13.17 -6.72
N TYR A 255 3.55 -14.36 -7.29
CA TYR A 255 4.59 -14.98 -8.13
C TYR A 255 4.84 -14.16 -9.39
N THR A 256 3.78 -13.66 -10.04
CA THR A 256 3.88 -12.79 -11.22
C THR A 256 4.57 -11.47 -10.87
N MET A 257 4.10 -10.76 -9.84
CA MET A 257 4.71 -9.49 -9.43
C MET A 257 6.18 -9.65 -9.04
N MET A 258 6.52 -10.73 -8.31
CA MET A 258 7.89 -11.04 -7.95
C MET A 258 8.73 -11.32 -9.19
N TYR A 259 8.27 -12.18 -10.10
CA TYR A 259 8.99 -12.56 -11.32
C TYR A 259 9.27 -11.37 -12.24
N ASP A 260 8.25 -10.54 -12.47
CA ASP A 260 8.33 -9.35 -13.33
C ASP A 260 9.05 -8.17 -12.64
N ASN A 261 9.41 -8.32 -11.36
CA ASN A 261 9.99 -7.25 -10.52
C ASN A 261 9.12 -5.98 -10.47
N GLU A 262 7.81 -6.16 -10.39
CA GLU A 262 6.85 -5.05 -10.35
C GLU A 262 7.08 -4.20 -9.10
N ASN A 263 7.04 -2.87 -9.26
CA ASN A 263 7.37 -1.88 -8.22
C ASN A 263 8.73 -2.11 -7.52
N ASP A 264 9.68 -2.72 -8.22
CA ASP A 264 11.02 -3.04 -7.71
C ASP A 264 11.01 -4.02 -6.52
N ILE A 265 9.98 -4.87 -6.44
CA ILE A 265 9.75 -5.76 -5.29
C ILE A 265 10.92 -6.71 -5.02
N GLN A 266 11.74 -7.09 -5.99
CA GLN A 266 12.91 -7.94 -5.75
C GLN A 266 14.04 -7.20 -5.00
N ASN A 267 14.10 -5.87 -5.07
CA ASN A 267 15.20 -5.09 -4.50
C ASN A 267 14.87 -4.46 -3.14
N ILE A 268 13.71 -4.77 -2.57
CA ILE A 268 13.30 -4.25 -1.26
C ILE A 268 13.73 -5.13 -0.08
N GLN A 269 13.75 -4.52 1.11
CA GLN A 269 13.96 -5.22 2.38
C GLN A 269 12.62 -5.45 3.08
N TYR A 270 12.12 -6.69 3.10
CA TYR A 270 10.79 -7.02 3.63
C TYR A 270 10.66 -6.95 5.15
N LEU A 271 11.78 -6.82 5.89
CA LEU A 271 11.81 -6.87 7.36
C LEU A 271 10.88 -5.82 8.03
N ALA A 272 10.73 -4.66 7.39
CA ALA A 272 9.85 -3.59 7.84
C ALA A 272 8.40 -4.07 8.00
N TRP A 273 7.93 -5.00 7.17
CA TRP A 273 6.59 -5.56 7.27
C TRP A 273 6.35 -6.25 8.60
N ASP A 274 7.30 -7.04 9.07
CA ASP A 274 7.17 -7.77 10.33
C ASP A 274 7.36 -6.84 11.52
N TYR A 275 8.31 -5.92 11.48
CA TYR A 275 8.70 -5.12 12.65
C TYR A 275 7.84 -3.88 12.88
N VAL A 276 7.24 -3.32 11.82
CA VAL A 276 6.16 -2.32 11.97
C VAL A 276 4.95 -2.98 12.65
N ARG A 277 4.59 -4.21 12.26
CA ARG A 277 3.50 -4.98 12.89
C ARG A 277 3.84 -5.42 14.31
N PHE A 278 5.10 -5.75 14.59
CA PHE A 278 5.58 -6.00 15.96
C PHE A 278 5.29 -4.79 16.84
N SER A 279 5.65 -3.59 16.39
CA SER A 279 5.38 -2.35 17.13
C SER A 279 3.90 -2.06 17.31
N MET A 280 3.09 -2.28 16.27
CA MET A 280 1.63 -2.17 16.36
C MET A 280 1.06 -3.12 17.42
N LEU A 281 1.48 -4.39 17.43
CA LEU A 281 1.02 -5.37 18.41
C LEU A 281 1.41 -4.99 19.85
N CYS A 282 2.60 -4.41 20.07
CA CYS A 282 2.98 -3.90 21.38
C CYS A 282 2.07 -2.75 21.85
N LEU A 283 1.71 -1.81 20.96
CA LEU A 283 0.79 -0.72 21.28
C LEU A 283 -0.61 -1.26 21.66
N ASN A 284 -1.18 -2.12 20.81
CA ASN A 284 -2.50 -2.69 21.04
C ASN A 284 -2.53 -3.57 22.30
N GLY A 285 -1.49 -4.38 22.50
CA GLY A 285 -1.31 -5.19 23.71
C GLY A 285 -1.22 -4.36 24.99
N CYS A 286 -0.62 -3.17 24.92
CA CYS A 286 -0.59 -2.24 26.04
C CYS A 286 -1.97 -1.62 26.29
N LYS A 287 -2.69 -1.18 25.24
CA LYS A 287 -4.06 -0.66 25.36
C LYS A 287 -5.03 -1.70 25.94
N LEU A 288 -4.86 -2.98 25.61
CA LEU A 288 -5.61 -4.10 26.19
C LEU A 288 -5.07 -4.61 27.52
N GLN A 289 -4.05 -3.96 28.08
CA GLN A 289 -3.46 -4.30 29.38
C GLN A 289 -2.84 -5.72 29.45
N TYR A 290 -2.50 -6.32 28.31
CA TYR A 290 -1.75 -7.58 28.25
C TYR A 290 -0.27 -7.38 28.64
N ILE A 291 0.26 -6.21 28.30
CA ILE A 291 1.62 -5.78 28.64
C ILE A 291 1.59 -4.34 29.19
N THR A 292 2.66 -3.96 29.88
CA THR A 292 2.83 -2.59 30.39
C THR A 292 3.41 -1.67 29.33
N GLU A 293 3.23 -0.35 29.49
CA GLU A 293 3.88 0.66 28.64
C GLU A 293 5.41 0.47 28.60
N LYS A 294 6.02 0.13 29.75
CA LYS A 294 7.46 -0.11 29.84
C LYS A 294 7.89 -1.31 29.00
N GLU A 295 7.11 -2.39 29.01
CA GLU A 295 7.36 -3.56 28.16
C GLU A 295 7.21 -3.20 26.69
N ALA A 296 6.13 -2.52 26.30
CA ALA A 296 5.92 -2.09 24.91
C ALA A 296 7.09 -1.25 24.39
N LYS A 297 7.59 -0.29 25.17
CA LYS A 297 8.75 0.54 24.81
C LYS A 297 10.04 -0.26 24.73
N ASN A 298 10.35 -1.07 25.74
CA ASN A 298 11.59 -1.86 25.75
C ASN A 298 11.61 -2.87 24.60
N TRP A 299 10.50 -3.58 24.37
CA TRP A 299 10.42 -4.66 23.37
C TRP A 299 10.42 -4.12 21.94
N THR A 300 9.86 -2.94 21.70
CA THR A 300 9.97 -2.31 20.37
C THR A 300 11.35 -1.69 20.16
N LEU A 301 11.92 -1.06 21.19
CA LEU A 301 13.25 -0.45 21.10
C LEU A 301 14.35 -1.47 20.82
N MET A 302 14.21 -2.72 21.30
CA MET A 302 15.22 -3.75 21.07
C MET A 302 15.45 -4.08 19.58
N LEU A 303 14.52 -3.73 18.70
CA LEU A 303 14.63 -3.91 17.25
C LEU A 303 15.55 -2.86 16.58
N ALA A 304 15.89 -1.79 17.28
CA ALA A 304 16.61 -0.64 16.72
C ALA A 304 17.97 -0.99 16.09
N PRO A 305 18.84 -1.83 16.71
CA PRO A 305 20.16 -2.13 16.13
C PRO A 305 20.05 -2.78 14.76
N LEU A 306 19.29 -3.88 14.64
CA LEU A 306 19.06 -4.55 13.37
C LEU A 306 18.40 -3.62 12.33
N LEU A 307 17.37 -2.87 12.70
CA LEU A 307 16.68 -1.98 11.76
C LEU A 307 17.59 -0.86 11.24
N ARG A 308 18.45 -0.28 12.08
CA ARG A 308 19.41 0.75 11.66
C ARG A 308 20.54 0.22 10.78
N MET A 309 20.80 -1.09 10.78
CA MET A 309 21.72 -1.73 9.84
C MET A 309 21.07 -1.96 8.46
N VAL A 310 19.76 -2.24 8.45
CA VAL A 310 19.02 -2.58 7.22
C VAL A 310 18.51 -1.32 6.51
N TYR A 311 18.07 -0.32 7.27
CA TYR A 311 17.43 0.90 6.77
C TYR A 311 18.21 2.16 7.14
N SER A 312 18.20 3.12 6.22
CA SER A 312 18.93 4.38 6.35
C SER A 312 18.17 5.49 7.10
N GLY A 313 16.86 5.36 7.23
CA GLY A 313 15.98 6.39 7.79
C GLY A 313 14.53 5.92 7.98
N TRP A 314 13.70 6.81 8.56
CA TRP A 314 12.25 6.58 8.72
C TRP A 314 11.54 6.44 7.35
N ASP A 315 11.93 7.28 6.40
CA ASP A 315 11.43 7.30 5.03
C ASP A 315 11.76 5.99 4.29
N ASP A 316 13.01 5.54 4.41
CA ASP A 316 13.49 4.29 3.81
C ASP A 316 12.75 3.06 4.39
N LEU A 317 12.66 2.97 5.72
CA LEU A 317 11.92 1.89 6.39
C LEU A 317 10.44 1.87 5.96
N TRP A 318 9.77 3.02 5.95
CA TRP A 318 8.35 3.06 5.62
C TRP A 318 8.06 2.92 4.13
N TYR A 319 8.99 3.26 3.25
CA TYR A 319 8.93 2.92 1.84
C TYR A 319 8.91 1.40 1.65
N HIS A 320 9.85 0.69 2.28
CA HIS A 320 9.91 -0.77 2.25
C HIS A 320 8.67 -1.42 2.91
N PHE A 321 8.18 -0.85 4.01
CA PHE A 321 6.92 -1.26 4.62
C PHE A 321 5.74 -1.08 3.66
N ALA A 322 5.58 0.06 3.00
CA ALA A 322 4.46 0.34 2.13
C ALA A 322 4.44 -0.58 0.90
N LEU A 323 5.60 -0.86 0.31
CA LEU A 323 5.71 -1.81 -0.81
C LEU A 323 5.48 -3.26 -0.39
N THR A 324 6.05 -3.69 0.75
CA THR A 324 5.78 -5.04 1.27
C THR A 324 4.33 -5.18 1.71
N ARG A 325 3.74 -4.09 2.25
CA ARG A 325 2.31 -3.98 2.48
C ARG A 325 1.65 -4.26 1.17
N TRP A 326 1.72 -3.42 0.12
CA TRP A 326 1.11 -3.66 -1.20
C TRP A 326 1.27 -5.08 -1.75
N PHE A 327 2.43 -5.71 -1.57
CA PHE A 327 2.68 -7.08 -2.01
C PHE A 327 1.90 -8.16 -1.23
N TRP A 328 1.47 -7.86 -0.02
CA TRP A 328 0.78 -8.82 0.86
C TRP A 328 -0.64 -9.20 0.41
N ALA A 329 -1.49 -8.27 -0.02
CA ALA A 329 -2.92 -8.48 -0.26
C ALA A 329 -3.55 -7.58 -1.35
N SER A 330 -2.81 -7.30 -2.41
CA SER A 330 -3.27 -6.50 -3.57
C SER A 330 -4.45 -7.08 -4.34
N THR A 331 -4.76 -8.37 -4.16
CA THR A 331 -5.95 -9.01 -4.75
C THR A 331 -7.22 -8.80 -3.91
N ASP A 332 -7.12 -8.13 -2.77
CA ASP A 332 -8.24 -7.73 -1.93
C ASP A 332 -8.58 -6.26 -2.22
N GLU A 333 -9.74 -6.03 -2.86
CA GLU A 333 -10.22 -4.71 -3.27
C GLU A 333 -10.33 -3.73 -2.09
N GLY A 334 -10.81 -4.18 -0.93
CA GLY A 334 -10.91 -3.33 0.26
C GLY A 334 -9.54 -2.94 0.82
N TRP A 335 -8.52 -3.75 0.55
CA TRP A 335 -7.17 -3.51 1.02
C TRP A 335 -6.34 -2.63 0.07
N ALA A 336 -6.65 -2.64 -1.24
CA ALA A 336 -6.13 -1.70 -2.22
C ALA A 336 -6.58 -0.26 -1.92
N GLU A 337 -7.86 -0.07 -1.55
CA GLU A 337 -8.39 1.23 -1.11
C GLU A 337 -7.61 1.80 0.08
N CYS A 338 -7.33 0.96 1.09
CA CYS A 338 -6.59 1.35 2.29
C CYS A 338 -5.11 1.68 2.02
N GLN A 339 -4.51 1.14 0.94
CA GLN A 339 -3.09 1.34 0.64
C GLN A 339 -2.75 2.82 0.39
N SER A 340 -3.65 3.54 -0.30
CA SER A 340 -3.48 4.96 -0.58
C SER A 340 -3.46 5.81 0.70
N GLU A 341 -4.29 5.44 1.68
CA GLU A 341 -4.37 6.10 2.99
C GLU A 341 -3.10 5.88 3.82
N TYR A 342 -2.55 4.65 3.85
CA TYR A 342 -1.26 4.38 4.50
C TYR A 342 -0.11 5.19 3.90
N ILE A 343 -0.06 5.31 2.57
CA ILE A 343 0.95 6.15 1.90
C ILE A 343 0.77 7.62 2.29
N GLY A 344 -0.47 8.09 2.36
CA GLY A 344 -0.78 9.44 2.81
C GLY A 344 -0.36 9.70 4.27
N ILE A 345 -0.61 8.77 5.17
CA ILE A 345 -0.20 8.82 6.58
C ILE A 345 1.33 8.85 6.69
N ILE A 346 2.04 7.99 5.96
CA ILE A 346 3.51 7.97 5.94
C ILE A 346 4.04 9.33 5.47
N ARG A 347 3.47 9.90 4.39
CA ARG A 347 3.84 11.25 3.93
C ARG A 347 3.58 12.31 5.00
N ALA A 348 2.45 12.27 5.70
CA ALA A 348 2.17 13.20 6.79
C ALA A 348 3.19 13.05 7.94
N LEU A 349 3.50 11.81 8.35
CA LEU A 349 4.49 11.50 9.38
C LEU A 349 5.90 11.98 9.03
N LEU A 350 6.27 12.00 7.75
CA LEU A 350 7.59 12.46 7.31
C LEU A 350 7.69 13.99 7.13
N ASN A 351 6.57 14.68 6.91
CA ASN A 351 6.57 16.10 6.56
C ASN A 351 6.02 17.03 7.64
N ASP A 352 5.16 16.56 8.56
CA ASP A 352 4.62 17.39 9.63
C ASP A 352 5.72 17.75 10.65
N PRO A 353 5.99 19.03 10.90
CA PRO A 353 6.97 19.47 11.89
C PRO A 353 6.73 18.97 13.33
N ASN A 354 5.51 18.54 13.65
CA ASN A 354 5.11 18.01 14.95
C ASN A 354 5.06 16.47 14.97
N SER A 355 5.46 15.80 13.89
CA SER A 355 5.41 14.35 13.82
C SER A 355 6.42 13.69 14.77
N PRO A 356 6.20 12.41 15.14
CA PRO A 356 7.18 11.63 15.88
C PRO A 356 8.56 11.57 15.22
N THR A 357 8.64 11.59 13.89
CA THR A 357 9.92 11.43 13.16
C THR A 357 10.83 12.65 13.29
N VAL A 358 10.23 13.83 13.49
CA VAL A 358 10.95 15.08 13.79
C VAL A 358 11.37 15.11 15.26
N ALA A 359 10.50 14.66 16.16
CA ALA A 359 10.78 14.63 17.60
C ALA A 359 11.93 13.66 17.94
N ILE A 360 11.97 12.50 17.26
CA ILE A 360 13.02 11.50 17.40
C ILE A 360 13.55 11.13 16.02
N ASN A 361 14.70 11.70 15.68
CA ASN A 361 15.40 11.36 14.44
C ASN A 361 15.82 9.88 14.46
N TRP A 362 15.83 9.25 13.27
CA TRP A 362 16.29 7.87 13.06
C TRP A 362 17.59 7.55 13.79
N ASN A 363 18.57 8.46 13.76
CA ASN A 363 19.91 8.28 14.33
C ASN A 363 20.10 8.88 15.75
N SER A 364 19.00 9.13 16.47
CA SER A 364 19.08 9.67 17.84
C SER A 364 19.83 8.70 18.77
N GLU A 365 20.51 9.26 19.79
CA GLU A 365 21.10 8.45 20.86
C GLU A 365 20.00 7.73 21.63
N LEU A 366 20.07 6.40 21.67
CA LEU A 366 19.06 5.54 22.29
C LEU A 366 19.46 5.15 23.70
N PRO A 367 18.49 4.90 24.60
CA PRO A 367 18.80 4.27 25.87
C PRO A 367 19.32 2.83 25.65
N PRO A 368 19.96 2.22 26.67
CA PRO A 368 20.49 0.86 26.55
C PRO A 368 19.43 -0.14 26.09
N ILE A 369 19.80 -0.97 25.10
CA ILE A 369 18.93 -2.03 24.58
C ILE A 369 18.71 -3.08 25.68
N GLU A 370 17.44 -3.38 25.95
CA GLU A 370 17.01 -4.27 27.02
C GLU A 370 16.20 -5.43 26.42
N THR A 371 16.77 -6.62 26.41
CA THR A 371 16.18 -7.85 25.85
C THR A 371 15.71 -8.85 26.90
N HIS A 372 16.05 -8.62 28.18
CA HIS A 372 15.83 -9.55 29.27
C HIS A 372 14.33 -9.72 29.58
N SER A 373 13.57 -8.63 29.62
CA SER A 373 12.13 -8.68 29.92
C SER A 373 11.33 -9.44 28.87
N PHE A 374 11.65 -9.24 27.59
CA PHE A 374 11.02 -10.01 26.50
C PHE A 374 11.45 -11.48 26.56
N ALA A 375 12.73 -11.76 26.77
CA ALA A 375 13.24 -13.13 26.90
C ALA A 375 12.59 -13.87 28.09
N GLN A 376 12.35 -13.19 29.20
CA GLN A 376 11.69 -13.77 30.36
C GLN A 376 10.24 -14.14 30.01
N ALA A 377 9.48 -13.19 29.45
CA ALA A 377 8.10 -13.44 29.05
C ALA A 377 7.99 -14.58 28.02
N LEU A 378 8.89 -14.63 27.04
CA LEU A 378 8.92 -15.70 26.06
C LEU A 378 9.29 -17.06 26.67
N THR A 379 10.25 -17.09 27.59
CA THR A 379 10.64 -18.33 28.30
C THR A 379 9.46 -18.93 29.05
N GLU A 380 8.67 -18.09 29.73
CA GLU A 380 7.46 -18.50 30.44
C GLU A 380 6.43 -19.10 29.46
N VAL A 381 6.17 -18.44 28.33
CA VAL A 381 5.25 -18.93 27.29
C VAL A 381 5.70 -20.26 26.68
N LEU A 382 6.99 -20.39 26.34
CA LEU A 382 7.53 -21.61 25.74
C LEU A 382 7.48 -22.80 26.70
N ALA A 383 7.73 -22.55 28.00
CA ALA A 383 7.64 -23.57 29.04
C ALA A 383 6.19 -24.03 29.26
N GLU A 384 5.21 -23.13 29.19
CA GLU A 384 3.79 -23.49 29.26
C GLU A 384 3.33 -24.31 28.06
N GLN A 385 3.80 -23.97 26.85
CA GLN A 385 3.45 -24.70 25.62
C GLN A 385 4.14 -26.07 25.51
N ASN A 386 5.31 -26.24 26.13
CA ASN A 386 6.11 -27.46 26.07
C ASN A 386 6.50 -27.94 27.48
N PRO A 387 5.54 -28.43 28.30
CA PRO A 387 5.78 -28.76 29.70
C PRO A 387 6.81 -29.86 29.94
N ASP A 388 7.06 -30.70 28.92
CA ASP A 388 8.04 -31.79 28.96
C ASP A 388 9.43 -31.36 28.45
N ALA A 389 9.58 -30.14 27.92
CA ALA A 389 10.84 -29.60 27.42
C ALA A 389 11.49 -28.67 28.46
N GLU A 390 12.81 -28.82 28.65
CA GLU A 390 13.58 -27.88 29.46
C GLU A 390 13.84 -26.61 28.64
N VAL A 391 13.05 -25.55 28.89
CA VAL A 391 13.25 -24.24 28.27
C VAL A 391 14.26 -23.44 29.09
N ASN A 392 15.44 -23.20 28.52
CA ASN A 392 16.51 -22.47 29.19
C ASN A 392 16.43 -20.97 28.88
N PHE A 393 16.25 -20.15 29.93
CA PHE A 393 16.21 -18.70 29.80
C PHE A 393 17.44 -18.10 29.10
N HIS A 394 18.66 -18.59 29.41
CA HIS A 394 19.88 -18.03 28.80
C HIS A 394 19.92 -18.30 27.30
N GLU A 395 19.51 -19.49 26.85
CA GLU A 395 19.46 -19.81 25.42
C GLU A 395 18.44 -18.94 24.68
N VAL A 396 17.25 -18.74 25.27
CA VAL A 396 16.22 -17.85 24.72
C VAL A 396 16.72 -16.41 24.65
N HIS A 397 17.35 -15.93 25.72
CA HIS A 397 17.86 -14.56 25.80
C HIS A 397 18.99 -14.32 24.80
N ASP A 398 19.94 -15.24 24.68
CA ASP A 398 21.05 -15.14 23.73
C ASP A 398 20.53 -15.18 22.28
N ALA A 399 19.55 -16.04 21.98
CA ALA A 399 18.91 -16.09 20.66
C ALA A 399 18.20 -14.77 20.30
N ILE A 400 17.48 -14.15 21.24
CA ILE A 400 16.85 -12.84 21.02
C ILE A 400 17.91 -11.77 20.75
N ARG A 401 18.98 -11.74 21.54
CA ARG A 401 20.08 -10.77 21.37
C ARG A 401 20.73 -10.89 20.00
N GLU A 402 20.99 -12.12 19.56
CA GLU A 402 21.55 -12.40 18.25
C GLU A 402 20.57 -11.97 17.14
N GLN A 403 19.29 -12.31 17.28
CA GLN A 403 18.25 -12.00 16.30
C GLN A 403 18.12 -10.50 16.07
N VAL A 404 18.16 -9.68 17.13
CA VAL A 404 17.97 -8.22 17.02
C VAL A 404 19.29 -7.45 16.92
N ARG A 405 20.43 -8.15 16.82
CA ARG A 405 21.78 -7.56 16.79
C ARG A 405 22.06 -6.64 17.98
N ALA A 406 21.61 -7.02 19.17
CA ALA A 406 21.68 -6.20 20.38
C ALA A 406 23.11 -5.84 20.83
N ASP A 407 24.11 -6.57 20.35
CA ASP A 407 25.54 -6.38 20.63
C ASP A 407 26.29 -5.59 19.54
N GLU A 408 25.61 -5.23 18.45
CA GLU A 408 26.19 -4.45 17.36
C GLU A 408 26.00 -2.94 17.61
N PRO A 409 27.00 -2.11 17.23
CA PRO A 409 27.06 -0.69 17.57
C PRO A 409 26.08 0.22 16.82
#